data_AF-A0A9X2MXE0-F1
#
_entry.id   AF-A0A9X2MXE0-F1
#
_cell.length_a   1.000
_cell.length_b   1.000
_cell.length_c   1.000
_cell.angle_alpha   90.00
_cell.angle_beta   90.00
_cell.angle_gamma   90.00
#
_symmetry.space_group_name_H-M   'P 1'
#
loop_
_entity.id
_entity.type
_entity.pdbx_description
1 polymer ?
#
loop_
_entity_poly.entity_id
_entity_poly.type
_entity_poly.pdbx_seq_one_letter_code
_entity_poly.pdbx_strand_id
1 'polypeptide(L)'
;YSVIYLDGLYVKLKRNTVSSEVVYLIMGIDEKGYRQILGFDVGGHESSNGWIEVLKDLKNRGATDVLLGVFDGLPGLEEAFRTI
;
A
#
# COMPACT_ATOMS: atom_id res chain seq x y z
N TYR A 1 6.83 12.47 -0.62
CA TYR A 1 6.26 12.30 0.74
C TYR A 1 7.38 11.97 1.71
N SER A 2 7.33 12.44 2.96
CA SER A 2 8.40 12.14 3.93
C SER A 2 8.40 10.67 4.33
N VAL A 3 7.23 10.09 4.59
CA VAL A 3 7.10 8.69 4.95
C VAL A 3 5.86 8.11 4.28
N ILE A 4 5.94 6.88 3.79
CA ILE A 4 4.78 6.09 3.36
C ILE A 4 4.73 4.81 4.18
N TYR A 5 3.56 4.53 4.73
CA TYR A 5 3.22 3.28 5.39
C TYR A 5 2.36 2.44 4.45
N LEU A 6 2.71 1.17 4.31
CA LEU A 6 1.94 0.16 3.60
C LEU A 6 1.56 -0.90 4.63
N ASP A 7 0.25 -1.10 4.81
CA ASP A 7 -0.28 -2.06 5.77
C ASP A 7 -1.37 -2.94 5.14
N GLY A 8 -1.41 -4.20 5.55
CA GLY A 8 -2.39 -5.19 5.07
C GLY A 8 -3.38 -5.54 6.18
N LEU A 9 -4.63 -5.06 6.06
CA LEU A 9 -5.68 -5.38 7.01
C LEU A 9 -6.56 -6.53 6.51
N TYR A 10 -6.56 -7.66 7.21
CA TYR A 10 -7.49 -8.75 6.91
C TYR A 10 -8.89 -8.44 7.43
N VAL A 11 -9.84 -8.29 6.52
CA VAL A 11 -11.25 -7.99 6.83
C VAL A 11 -12.14 -9.11 6.32
N LYS A 12 -13.12 -9.52 7.14
CA LYS A 12 -14.17 -10.44 6.69
C LYS A 12 -15.12 -9.69 5.77
N LEU A 13 -15.05 -9.99 4.48
CA LEU A 13 -15.89 -9.40 3.45
C LEU A 13 -16.92 -10.42 2.98
N LYS A 14 -18.14 -9.94 2.73
CA LYS A 14 -19.23 -10.75 2.16
C LYS A 14 -19.45 -10.31 0.72
N ARG A 15 -18.95 -11.12 -0.23
CA ARG A 15 -19.31 -10.98 -1.65
C ARG A 15 -20.49 -11.89 -1.97
N ASN A 16 -20.23 -13.20 -2.06
CA ASN A 16 -21.26 -14.25 -2.15
C ASN A 16 -21.27 -15.12 -0.88
N THR A 17 -20.07 -15.53 -0.43
CA THR A 17 -19.81 -16.13 0.88
C THR A 17 -18.94 -15.18 1.71
N VAL A 18 -18.88 -15.41 3.02
CA VAL A 18 -18.01 -14.63 3.91
C VAL A 18 -16.60 -15.22 3.85
N SER A 19 -15.64 -14.44 3.36
CA SER A 19 -14.23 -14.79 3.29
C SER A 19 -13.38 -13.69 3.91
N SER A 20 -12.20 -14.04 4.41
CA SER A 20 -11.21 -13.07 4.83
C SER A 20 -10.44 -12.62 3.59
N GLU A 21 -10.52 -11.33 3.25
CA GLU A 21 -9.76 -10.72 2.17
C GLU A 21 -8.81 -9.67 2.77
N VAL A 22 -7.70 -9.40 2.09
CA VAL A 22 -6.75 -8.37 2.53
C VAL A 22 -7.16 -7.01 1.97
N VAL A 23 -7.12 -5.99 2.81
CA VAL A 23 -7.27 -4.60 2.40
C VAL A 23 -5.91 -3.96 2.52
N TYR A 24 -5.33 -3.60 1.38
CA TYR A 24 -4.11 -2.83 1.30
C TYR A 24 -4.41 -1.38 1.68
N LEU A 25 -3.72 -0.86 2.68
CA LEU A 25 -3.85 0.52 3.13
C LEU A 25 -2.53 1.26 2.87
N ILE A 26 -2.65 2.45 2.29
CA ILE A 26 -1.51 3.32 1.99
C ILE A 26 -1.70 4.63 2.74
N MET A 27 -0.80 4.92 3.67
CA MET A 27 -0.79 6.17 4.43
C MET A 27 0.49 6.95 4.16
N GLY A 28 0.34 8.21 3.78
CA GLY A 28 1.46 9.14 3.57
C GLY A 28 1.56 10.12 4.73
N ILE A 29 2.80 10.49 5.05
CA ILE A 29 3.12 11.61 5.93
C ILE A 29 3.82 12.68 5.09
N ASP A 30 3.28 13.90 5.11
CA ASP A 30 3.87 15.04 4.42
C ASP A 30 5.10 15.62 5.18
N GLU A 31 5.72 16.64 4.60
CA GLU A 31 6.89 17.32 5.20
C GLU A 31 6.56 18.09 6.49
N LYS A 32 5.27 18.36 6.72
CA LYS A 32 4.77 19.06 7.91
C LYS A 32 4.32 18.07 8.99
N GLY A 33 4.39 16.77 8.74
CA GLY A 33 4.00 15.70 9.67
C GLY A 33 2.51 15.35 9.64
N TYR A 34 1.73 15.87 8.69
CA TYR A 34 0.32 15.49 8.54
C TYR A 34 0.20 14.11 7.90
N ARG A 35 -0.62 13.27 8.55
CA ARG A 35 -0.94 11.92 8.08
C ARG A 35 -2.17 11.98 7.19
N GLN A 36 -2.09 11.34 6.04
CA GLN A 36 -3.21 11.23 5.10
C GLN A 36 -3.27 9.84 4.49
N ILE A 37 -4.50 9.32 4.32
CA ILE A 37 -4.71 8.09 3.57
C ILE A 37 -4.58 8.41 2.09
N LEU A 38 -3.56 7.84 1.44
CA LEU A 38 -3.31 8.03 0.03
C LEU A 38 -4.18 7.10 -0.81
N GLY A 39 -4.53 5.94 -0.29
CA GLY A 39 -5.39 4.99 -0.98
C GLY A 39 -5.65 3.76 -0.14
N PHE A 40 -6.61 2.97 -0.62
CA PHE A 40 -6.81 1.60 -0.19
C PHE A 40 -7.22 0.76 -1.38
N ASP A 41 -6.86 -0.51 -1.38
CA ASP A 41 -7.29 -1.48 -2.38
C ASP A 41 -7.67 -2.80 -1.70
N VAL A 42 -8.60 -3.55 -2.29
CA VAL A 42 -9.07 -4.82 -1.72
C VAL A 42 -8.46 -5.96 -2.53
N GLY A 43 -7.39 -6.54 -2.01
CA GLY A 43 -6.78 -7.74 -2.55
C GLY A 43 -7.49 -8.99 -2.06
N GLY A 44 -7.77 -9.93 -2.95
CA GLY A 44 -8.26 -11.24 -2.53
C GLY A 44 -7.29 -11.93 -1.55
N HIS A 45 -6.01 -11.99 -1.91
CA HIS A 45 -4.91 -12.47 -1.06
C HIS A 45 -3.73 -11.51 -1.11
N GLU A 46 -3.01 -11.42 0.01
CA GLU A 46 -1.78 -10.64 0.12
C GLU A 46 -0.71 -11.23 -0.80
N SER A 47 -0.24 -10.44 -1.75
CA SER A 47 0.78 -10.85 -2.69
C SER A 47 1.66 -9.68 -3.08
N SER A 48 2.92 -9.97 -3.42
CA SER A 48 3.87 -8.98 -3.92
C SER A 48 3.34 -8.25 -5.16
N ASN A 49 2.58 -8.95 -6.03
CA ASN A 49 1.97 -8.36 -7.21
C ASN A 49 0.92 -7.30 -6.86
N GLY A 50 0.08 -7.54 -5.85
CA GLY A 50 -0.91 -6.57 -5.39
C GLY A 50 -0.26 -5.27 -4.93
N TRP A 51 0.82 -5.39 -4.14
CA TRP A 51 1.59 -4.22 -3.72
C TRP A 51 2.31 -3.50 -4.86
N ILE A 52 2.82 -4.22 -5.85
CA ILE A 52 3.40 -3.61 -7.07
C ILE A 52 2.35 -2.77 -7.79
N GLU A 53 1.11 -3.27 -7.94
CA GLU A 53 0.03 -2.52 -8.59
C GLU A 53 -0.35 -1.27 -7.79
N VAL A 54 -0.47 -1.40 -6.47
CA VAL A 54 -0.73 -0.26 -5.56
C VAL A 54 0.35 0.81 -5.68
N LEU A 55 1.63 0.43 -5.70
CA LEU A 55 2.74 1.38 -5.81
C LEU A 55 2.77 2.05 -7.20
N LYS A 56 2.45 1.30 -8.26
CA LYS A 56 2.30 1.86 -9.61
C LYS A 56 1.17 2.87 -9.70
N ASP A 57 0.02 2.59 -9.10
CA ASP A 57 -1.09 3.56 -9.00
C ASP A 57 -0.64 4.84 -8.29
N LEU A 58 0.05 4.69 -7.16
CA LEU A 58 0.56 5.81 -6.38
C LEU A 58 1.49 6.71 -7.21
N LYS A 59 2.42 6.08 -7.94
CA LYS A 59 3.35 6.76 -8.85
C LYS A 59 2.61 7.47 -9.98
N ASN A 60 1.64 6.82 -10.61
CA ASN A 60 0.83 7.41 -11.68
C ASN A 60 0.02 8.62 -11.20
N ARG A 61 -0.36 8.64 -9.92
CA ARG A 61 -1.01 9.79 -9.26
C ARG A 61 -0.05 10.92 -8.88
N GLY A 62 1.24 10.77 -9.16
CA GLY A 62 2.27 11.78 -8.93
C GLY A 62 2.98 11.68 -7.59
N ALA A 63 2.78 10.61 -6.82
CA ALA A 63 3.61 10.36 -5.64
C ALA A 63 5.02 9.97 -6.12
N THR A 64 5.94 10.92 -6.02
CA THR A 64 7.36 10.80 -6.38
C THR A 64 8.19 11.25 -5.18
N ASP A 65 9.45 10.81 -5.13
CA ASP A 65 10.43 11.20 -4.11
C ASP A 65 9.94 10.91 -2.67
N VAL A 66 9.82 9.62 -2.35
CA VAL A 66 9.47 9.16 -1.01
C VAL A 66 10.73 8.89 -0.21
N LEU A 67 10.92 9.57 0.92
CA LEU A 67 12.16 9.45 1.70
C LEU A 67 12.24 8.12 2.49
N LEU A 68 11.11 7.62 2.98
CA LEU A 68 11.04 6.40 3.77
C LEU A 68 9.77 5.60 3.47
N GLY A 69 9.93 4.31 3.18
CA GLY A 69 8.85 3.32 3.12
C GLY A 69 8.86 2.44 4.38
N VAL A 70 7.72 2.29 5.02
CA VAL A 70 7.51 1.39 6.16
C VAL A 70 6.49 0.35 5.76
N PHE A 71 6.91 -0.90 5.69
CA PHE A 71 6.11 -2.00 5.21
C PHE A 71 6.64 -3.33 5.73
N ASP A 72 5.82 -4.37 5.68
CA ASP A 72 6.25 -5.71 6.07
C ASP A 72 7.24 -6.29 5.03
N GLY A 73 8.11 -7.19 5.47
CA GLY A 73 9.21 -7.78 4.71
C GLY A 73 8.78 -8.77 3.63
N LEU A 74 7.76 -8.43 2.84
CA LEU A 74 7.30 -9.24 1.73
C LEU A 74 8.32 -9.23 0.58
N PRO A 75 8.65 -10.40 0.02
CA PRO A 75 9.60 -10.50 -1.07
C PRO A 75 9.12 -9.71 -2.31
N GLY A 76 10.00 -8.90 -2.91
CA GLY A 76 9.69 -8.09 -4.11
C GLY A 76 9.09 -6.71 -3.84
N LEU A 77 8.67 -6.42 -2.60
CA LEU A 77 8.09 -5.14 -2.24
C LEU A 77 9.14 -4.02 -2.14
N GLU A 78 10.34 -4.36 -1.66
CA GLU A 78 11.49 -3.44 -1.64
C GLU A 78 11.90 -3.01 -3.06
N GLU A 79 11.97 -3.96 -4.00
CA GLU A 79 12.27 -3.65 -5.40
C GLU A 79 11.20 -2.75 -6.01
N ALA A 80 9.92 -3.05 -5.78
CA ALA A 80 8.81 -2.22 -6.24
C ALA A 80 8.89 -0.80 -5.67
N PHE A 81 9.18 -0.67 -4.38
CA PHE A 81 9.27 0.61 -3.71
C PHE A 81 10.44 1.47 -4.22
N ARG A 82 11.56 0.86 -4.63
CA ARG A 82 12.68 1.59 -5.25
C ARG A 82 12.34 2.20 -6.62
N THR A 83 11.25 1.78 -7.24
CA THR A 83 10.85 2.29 -8.56
C THR A 83 9.94 3.53 -8.49
N ILE A 84 9.44 3.90 -7.31
CA ILE A 84 8.53 5.04 -7.12
C ILE A 84 9.23 6.29 -6.62
#